data_AF-K1KWA8-F1
#
_entry.id   AF-K1KWA8-F1
#
_cell.length_a   1.000
_cell.length_b   1.000
_cell.length_c   1.000
_cell.angle_alpha   90.00
_cell.angle_beta   90.00
_cell.angle_gamma   90.00
#
_symmetry.space_group_name_H-M   'P 1'
#
loop_
_entity.id
_entity.type
_entity.pdbx_description
1 polymer ?
#
loop_
_entity_poly.entity_id
_entity_poly.type
_entity_poly.pdbx_seq_one_letter_code
_entity_poly.pdbx_strand_id
1 'polypeptide(L)'
;MHSVLGVGTNRMNIYTVRRAAADLAQYVCEGGEEAKTRGVVIAYDTRHFSKEFAVETAKVLGAYGRDRLGVAVRNGQSYELLTGNQLRALLLNYILQTKQSNGTLPENGVMIKTIVTSELGAKIAAYYGVETVNTVTGFKYIAEKIAEYEQSGAYKYLFGYEESYGYLIETFVRDKDAVQVALKVAEMASFYELHGKTLLDALEDVYKQFGYYKEALISKVFEGKSGQEEMAAMLDTVRQNPPTEIAGKKVVLFEDYLTATATAITGDKLPIDLSKENVLKFILEDESWVAIRPSGTEPKCKYYFGVTGESAGQASE
;
A
#
# COMPACT_ATOMS: atom_id res chain seq x y z
N MET A 1 38.40 -6.37 4.21
CA MET A 1 37.36 -6.91 5.12
C MET A 1 36.27 -7.48 4.23
N HIS A 2 36.14 -8.80 4.13
CA HIS A 2 35.16 -9.42 3.24
C HIS A 2 33.79 -9.47 3.94
N SER A 3 32.78 -8.84 3.36
CA SER A 3 31.40 -8.98 3.82
C SER A 3 30.98 -10.43 3.64
N VAL A 4 30.73 -11.12 4.75
CA VAL A 4 30.34 -12.53 4.72
C VAL A 4 28.90 -12.63 4.21
N LEU A 5 28.66 -13.56 3.28
CA LEU A 5 27.31 -13.88 2.84
C LEU A 5 26.48 -14.40 4.02
N GLY A 6 25.24 -13.97 4.13
CA GLY A 6 24.35 -14.46 5.18
C GLY A 6 23.21 -13.51 5.50
N VAL A 7 22.35 -13.95 6.41
CA VAL A 7 21.19 -13.19 6.86
C VAL A 7 21.62 -12.09 7.84
N GLY A 8 20.94 -10.95 7.79
CA GLY A 8 21.17 -9.81 8.69
C GLY A 8 21.79 -8.60 8.00
N THR A 9 21.63 -7.43 8.60
CA THR A 9 22.01 -6.13 8.03
C THR A 9 23.52 -5.91 7.94
N ASN A 10 24.31 -6.69 8.68
CA ASN A 10 25.79 -6.67 8.68
C ASN A 10 26.41 -7.73 7.74
N ARG A 11 25.59 -8.41 6.94
CA ARG A 11 26.01 -9.46 6.00
C ARG A 11 25.67 -9.05 4.57
N MET A 12 26.37 -9.66 3.61
CA MET A 12 26.03 -9.51 2.20
C MET A 12 24.87 -10.44 1.85
N ASN A 13 23.75 -9.86 1.45
CA ASN A 13 22.56 -10.56 1.00
C ASN A 13 21.76 -9.65 0.05
N ILE A 14 20.72 -10.22 -0.58
CA ILE A 14 19.88 -9.51 -1.54
C ILE A 14 19.28 -8.23 -0.92
N TYR A 15 18.86 -8.25 0.34
CA TYR A 15 18.31 -7.07 1.02
C TYR A 15 19.34 -5.94 1.13
N THR A 16 20.54 -6.23 1.63
CA THR A 16 21.62 -5.24 1.76
C THR A 16 22.04 -4.68 0.39
N VAL A 17 22.09 -5.52 -0.65
CA VAL A 17 22.40 -5.10 -2.03
C VAL A 17 21.31 -4.20 -2.59
N ARG A 18 20.03 -4.57 -2.45
CA ARG A 18 18.91 -3.75 -2.91
C ARG A 18 18.89 -2.38 -2.21
N ARG A 19 19.15 -2.34 -0.90
CA ARG A 19 19.25 -1.08 -0.14
C ARG A 19 20.37 -0.19 -0.66
N ALA A 20 21.58 -0.74 -0.83
CA ALA A 20 22.71 0.03 -1.36
C ALA A 20 22.48 0.51 -2.80
N ALA A 21 21.80 -0.29 -3.63
CA ALA A 21 21.41 0.11 -4.98
C ALA A 21 20.39 1.26 -4.97
N ALA A 22 19.42 1.25 -4.04
CA ALA A 22 18.46 2.33 -3.87
C ALA A 22 19.17 3.64 -3.46
N ASP A 23 20.12 3.57 -2.52
CA ASP A 23 20.92 4.74 -2.10
C ASP A 23 21.76 5.29 -3.28
N LEU A 24 22.36 4.41 -4.09
CA LEU A 24 23.08 4.80 -5.30
C LEU A 24 22.16 5.50 -6.30
N ALA A 25 20.94 4.97 -6.51
CA ALA A 25 19.98 5.58 -7.41
C ALA A 25 19.52 6.95 -6.90
N GLN A 26 19.34 7.11 -5.59
CA GLN A 26 19.04 8.38 -4.96
C GLN A 26 20.13 9.40 -5.27
N TYR A 27 21.39 9.03 -5.03
CA TYR A 27 22.55 9.87 -5.31
C TYR A 27 22.61 10.30 -6.78
N VAL A 28 22.37 9.38 -7.72
CA VAL A 28 22.30 9.70 -9.16
C VAL A 28 21.16 10.68 -9.46
N CYS A 29 20.00 10.53 -8.81
CA CYS A 29 18.86 11.43 -9.00
C CYS A 29 19.10 12.84 -8.42
N GLU A 30 19.77 12.94 -7.28
CA GLU A 30 20.18 14.21 -6.66
C GLU A 30 21.18 14.97 -7.54
N GLY A 31 21.94 14.27 -8.38
CA GLY A 31 22.81 14.84 -9.41
C GLY A 31 22.11 15.46 -10.62
N GLY A 32 20.77 15.44 -10.68
CA GLY A 32 19.98 16.05 -11.75
C GLY A 32 19.87 15.23 -13.04
N GLU A 33 19.24 15.79 -14.07
CA GLU A 33 18.92 15.07 -15.33
C GLU A 33 20.17 14.63 -16.12
N GLU A 34 21.26 15.40 -16.06
CA GLU A 34 22.52 15.01 -16.70
C GLU A 34 23.08 13.71 -16.08
N ALA A 35 23.04 13.58 -14.75
CA ALA A 35 23.49 12.37 -14.08
C ALA A 35 22.61 11.16 -14.42
N LYS A 36 21.28 11.35 -14.48
CA LYS A 36 20.34 10.28 -14.86
C LYS A 36 20.55 9.79 -16.29
N THR A 37 20.76 10.70 -17.24
CA THR A 37 20.98 10.38 -18.66
C THR A 37 22.30 9.66 -18.92
N ARG A 38 23.34 9.92 -18.13
CA ARG A 38 24.59 9.14 -18.17
C ARG A 38 24.41 7.67 -17.80
N GLY A 39 23.36 7.35 -17.03
CA GLY A 39 23.04 5.99 -16.61
C GLY A 39 24.07 5.38 -15.64
N VAL A 40 23.89 4.10 -15.33
CA VAL A 40 24.77 3.34 -14.44
C VAL A 40 25.21 2.06 -15.13
N VAL A 41 26.52 1.78 -15.09
CA VAL A 41 27.09 0.51 -15.56
C VAL A 41 27.26 -0.42 -14.36
N ILE A 42 26.67 -1.60 -14.43
CA ILE A 42 26.77 -2.63 -13.39
C ILE A 42 27.63 -3.77 -13.92
N ALA A 43 28.76 -4.01 -13.26
CA ALA A 43 29.64 -5.14 -13.55
C ALA A 43 29.52 -6.20 -12.44
N TYR A 44 29.78 -7.46 -12.80
CA TYR A 44 29.91 -8.57 -11.86
C TYR A 44 31.14 -9.41 -12.19
N ASP A 45 31.62 -10.20 -11.24
CA ASP A 45 32.76 -11.10 -11.42
C ASP A 45 32.40 -12.55 -11.08
N THR A 46 33.41 -13.41 -10.92
CA THR A 46 33.24 -14.85 -10.68
C THR A 46 32.86 -15.20 -9.24
N ARG A 47 32.74 -14.24 -8.32
CA ARG A 47 32.35 -14.51 -6.94
C ARG A 47 30.93 -15.06 -6.86
N HIS A 48 30.72 -15.95 -5.88
CA HIS A 48 29.43 -16.53 -5.59
C HIS A 48 28.36 -15.44 -5.36
N PHE A 49 27.21 -15.56 -6.01
CA PHE A 49 26.12 -14.56 -6.10
C PHE A 49 26.43 -13.23 -6.81
N SER A 50 27.62 -13.03 -7.39
CA SER A 50 27.96 -11.73 -7.99
C SER A 50 27.04 -11.37 -9.16
N LYS A 51 26.67 -12.35 -9.99
CA LYS A 51 25.76 -12.15 -11.13
C LYS A 51 24.35 -11.81 -10.64
N GLU A 52 23.86 -12.55 -9.65
CA GLU A 52 22.57 -12.37 -9.01
C GLU A 52 22.46 -10.99 -8.40
N PHE A 53 23.47 -10.55 -7.63
CA PHE A 53 23.50 -9.21 -7.04
C PHE A 53 23.58 -8.09 -8.07
N ALA A 54 24.25 -8.29 -9.20
CA ALA A 54 24.24 -7.32 -10.30
C ALA A 54 22.86 -7.20 -10.95
N VAL A 55 22.17 -8.33 -11.18
CA VAL A 55 20.79 -8.33 -11.68
C VAL A 55 19.85 -7.65 -10.69
N GLU A 56 20.00 -7.92 -9.39
CA GLU A 56 19.20 -7.26 -8.34
C GLU A 56 19.47 -5.75 -8.26
N THR A 57 20.73 -5.33 -8.38
CA THR A 57 21.09 -3.91 -8.51
C THR A 57 20.40 -3.29 -9.72
N ALA A 58 20.44 -3.96 -10.88
CA ALA A 58 19.83 -3.45 -12.12
C ALA A 58 18.33 -3.26 -11.99
N LYS A 59 17.63 -4.22 -11.38
CA LYS A 59 16.19 -4.13 -11.09
C LYS A 59 15.87 -2.91 -10.23
N VAL A 60 16.61 -2.71 -9.13
CA VAL A 60 16.40 -1.57 -8.24
C VAL A 60 16.65 -0.24 -8.95
N LEU A 61 17.80 -0.10 -9.63
CA LEU A 61 18.12 1.14 -10.36
C LEU A 61 17.11 1.45 -11.47
N GLY A 62 16.63 0.43 -12.19
CA GLY A 62 15.65 0.59 -13.27
C GLY A 62 14.27 0.99 -12.78
N ALA A 63 13.85 0.49 -11.61
CA ALA A 63 12.59 0.86 -10.96
C ALA A 63 12.68 2.17 -10.16
N TYR A 64 13.89 2.64 -9.84
CA TYR A 64 14.06 3.79 -8.97
C TYR A 64 13.43 5.07 -9.54
N GLY A 65 12.65 5.76 -8.71
CA GLY A 65 11.86 6.94 -9.12
C GLY A 65 10.64 6.61 -9.98
N ARG A 66 10.33 5.33 -10.21
CA ARG A 66 9.14 4.83 -10.91
C ARG A 66 8.34 3.94 -9.96
N ASP A 67 8.09 4.46 -8.77
CA ASP A 67 7.44 3.73 -7.67
C ASP A 67 5.91 3.83 -7.73
N ARG A 68 5.36 4.79 -8.48
CA ARG A 68 3.91 5.07 -8.52
C ARG A 68 3.39 5.21 -9.93
N LEU A 69 2.15 4.75 -10.14
CA LEU A 69 1.43 4.88 -11.40
C LEU A 69 0.01 5.41 -11.17
N GLY A 70 -0.35 6.49 -11.88
CA GLY A 70 -1.72 6.92 -12.07
C GLY A 70 -2.23 6.49 -13.45
N VAL A 71 -3.53 6.17 -13.56
CA VAL A 71 -4.16 5.72 -14.79
C VAL A 71 -5.40 6.56 -15.04
N ALA A 72 -5.47 7.18 -16.21
CA ALA A 72 -6.64 7.93 -16.65
C ALA A 72 -7.36 7.16 -17.76
N VAL A 73 -8.66 6.97 -17.60
CA VAL A 73 -9.51 6.20 -18.53
C VAL A 73 -10.32 7.18 -19.36
N ARG A 74 -10.42 6.94 -20.66
CA ARG A 74 -11.22 7.79 -21.55
C ARG A 74 -12.70 7.64 -21.23
N ASN A 75 -13.39 8.75 -20.99
CA ASN A 75 -14.82 8.81 -20.71
C ASN A 75 -15.46 9.82 -21.68
N GLY A 76 -15.98 9.34 -22.81
CA GLY A 76 -16.46 10.20 -23.89
C GLY A 76 -15.34 11.06 -24.49
N GLN A 77 -15.43 12.38 -24.32
CA GLN A 77 -14.43 13.36 -24.78
C GLN A 77 -13.39 13.74 -23.71
N SER A 78 -13.57 13.31 -22.46
CA SER A 78 -12.66 13.61 -21.35
C SER A 78 -11.91 12.36 -20.90
N TYR A 79 -11.05 12.53 -19.90
CA TYR A 79 -10.38 11.45 -19.20
C TYR A 79 -10.70 11.54 -17.72
N GLU A 80 -10.98 10.39 -17.10
CA GLU A 80 -11.21 10.26 -15.68
C GLU A 80 -10.01 9.59 -15.02
N LEU A 81 -9.39 10.27 -14.05
CA LEU A 81 -8.25 9.74 -13.32
C LEU A 81 -8.73 8.78 -12.24
N LEU A 82 -8.33 7.52 -12.33
CA LEU A 82 -8.58 6.54 -11.28
C LEU A 82 -7.76 6.90 -10.04
N THR A 83 -8.39 6.85 -8.87
CA THR A 83 -7.65 6.91 -7.61
C THR A 83 -6.76 5.67 -7.45
N GLY A 84 -5.77 5.76 -6.58
CA GLY A 84 -4.96 4.57 -6.27
C GLY A 84 -5.81 3.42 -5.75
N ASN A 85 -6.88 3.73 -4.98
CA ASN A 85 -7.83 2.76 -4.42
C ASN A 85 -8.71 2.09 -5.47
N GLN A 86 -9.10 2.82 -6.50
CA GLN A 86 -9.83 2.26 -7.62
C GLN A 86 -8.93 1.38 -8.48
N LEU A 87 -7.73 1.86 -8.83
CA LEU A 87 -6.81 1.11 -9.66
C LEU A 87 -6.37 -0.21 -9.00
N ARG A 88 -6.09 -0.21 -7.69
CA ARG A 88 -5.75 -1.44 -6.97
C ARG A 88 -6.90 -2.43 -6.87
N ALA A 89 -8.14 -1.95 -6.73
CA ALA A 89 -9.31 -2.81 -6.64
C ALA A 89 -9.52 -3.54 -7.97
N LEU A 90 -9.40 -2.82 -9.08
CA LEU A 90 -9.39 -3.37 -10.43
C LEU A 90 -8.27 -4.42 -10.61
N LEU A 91 -7.03 -4.05 -10.30
CA LEU A 91 -5.88 -4.94 -10.44
C LEU A 91 -6.01 -6.19 -9.59
N LEU A 92 -6.39 -6.05 -8.31
CA LEU A 92 -6.57 -7.17 -7.40
C LEU A 92 -7.67 -8.10 -7.91
N ASN A 93 -8.85 -7.57 -8.24
CA ASN A 93 -9.94 -8.38 -8.76
C ASN A 93 -9.53 -9.11 -10.04
N TYR A 94 -8.91 -8.41 -10.99
CA TYR A 94 -8.43 -9.00 -12.25
C TYR A 94 -7.38 -10.11 -12.02
N ILE A 95 -6.39 -9.87 -11.16
CA ILE A 95 -5.33 -10.85 -10.86
C ILE A 95 -5.94 -12.10 -10.22
N LEU A 96 -6.82 -11.93 -9.23
CA LEU A 96 -7.43 -13.06 -8.51
C LEU A 96 -8.41 -13.83 -9.40
N GLN A 97 -9.25 -13.13 -10.16
CA GLN A 97 -10.16 -13.74 -11.13
C GLN A 97 -9.41 -14.58 -12.16
N THR A 98 -8.36 -14.01 -12.77
CA THR A 98 -7.55 -14.70 -13.79
C THR A 98 -6.82 -15.90 -13.20
N LYS A 99 -6.31 -15.79 -11.98
CA LYS A 99 -5.67 -16.92 -11.30
C LYS A 99 -6.67 -18.03 -10.99
N GLN A 100 -7.86 -17.68 -10.51
CA GLN A 100 -8.91 -18.65 -10.19
C GLN A 100 -9.40 -19.36 -11.46
N SER A 101 -9.69 -18.63 -12.54
CA SER A 101 -10.14 -19.21 -13.81
C SER A 101 -9.11 -20.15 -14.43
N ASN A 102 -7.83 -19.86 -14.24
CA ASN A 102 -6.73 -20.69 -14.74
C ASN A 102 -6.33 -21.82 -13.79
N GLY A 103 -6.98 -21.97 -12.63
CA GLY A 103 -6.61 -22.97 -11.63
C GLY A 103 -5.23 -22.75 -11.01
N THR A 104 -4.74 -21.50 -10.99
CA THR A 104 -3.41 -21.12 -10.49
C THR A 104 -3.45 -20.25 -9.22
N LEU A 105 -4.65 -20.00 -8.68
CA LEU A 105 -4.81 -19.31 -7.41
C LEU A 105 -4.36 -20.26 -6.27
N PRO A 106 -3.35 -19.88 -5.47
CA PRO A 106 -2.91 -20.72 -4.36
C PRO A 106 -3.94 -20.73 -3.23
N GLU A 107 -4.07 -21.86 -2.55
CA GLU A 107 -4.92 -22.01 -1.36
C GLU A 107 -4.46 -21.12 -0.19
N ASN A 108 -3.16 -20.87 -0.07
CA ASN A 108 -2.56 -20.00 0.96
C ASN A 108 -2.15 -18.63 0.39
N GLY A 109 -2.95 -18.06 -0.51
CA GLY A 109 -2.71 -16.73 -1.06
C GLY A 109 -2.81 -15.62 -0.01
N VAL A 110 -1.96 -14.60 -0.12
CA VAL A 110 -2.04 -13.39 0.73
C VAL A 110 -1.91 -12.11 -0.10
N MET A 111 -2.74 -11.12 0.24
CA MET A 111 -2.52 -9.72 -0.13
C MET A 111 -2.12 -8.91 1.09
N ILE A 112 -1.33 -7.85 0.88
CA ILE A 112 -0.79 -7.02 1.98
C ILE A 112 -1.11 -5.54 1.72
N LYS A 113 -1.78 -4.86 2.66
CA LYS A 113 -2.12 -3.44 2.55
C LYS A 113 -1.75 -2.68 3.81
N THR A 114 -1.72 -1.34 3.74
CA THR A 114 -1.56 -0.54 4.95
C THR A 114 -2.89 -0.28 5.64
N ILE A 115 -2.84 -0.01 6.95
CA ILE A 115 -4.00 0.31 7.79
C ILE A 115 -4.79 1.57 7.35
N VAL A 116 -4.19 2.43 6.51
CA VAL A 116 -4.81 3.65 5.96
C VAL A 116 -5.24 3.49 4.49
N THR A 117 -5.28 2.25 3.99
CA THR A 117 -5.76 1.92 2.65
C THR A 117 -7.18 1.35 2.70
N SER A 118 -7.97 1.67 1.67
CA SER A 118 -9.36 1.20 1.46
C SER A 118 -9.58 -0.28 1.81
N GLU A 119 -10.74 -0.57 2.40
CA GLU A 119 -11.16 -1.93 2.75
C GLU A 119 -11.81 -2.69 1.58
N LEU A 120 -12.08 -2.03 0.44
CA LEU A 120 -12.59 -2.71 -0.76
C LEU A 120 -11.68 -3.86 -1.20
N GLY A 121 -10.37 -3.66 -1.12
CA GLY A 121 -9.41 -4.72 -1.45
C GLY A 121 -9.50 -5.93 -0.52
N ALA A 122 -9.82 -5.74 0.76
CA ALA A 122 -10.03 -6.83 1.70
C ALA A 122 -11.31 -7.64 1.37
N LYS A 123 -12.40 -6.96 0.98
CA LYS A 123 -13.63 -7.63 0.51
C LYS A 123 -13.39 -8.46 -0.76
N ILE A 124 -12.64 -7.91 -1.72
CA ILE A 124 -12.26 -8.63 -2.94
C ILE A 124 -11.42 -9.86 -2.59
N ALA A 125 -10.39 -9.72 -1.75
CA ALA A 125 -9.54 -10.83 -1.34
C ALA A 125 -10.33 -11.95 -0.66
N ALA A 126 -11.19 -11.59 0.29
CA ALA A 126 -12.03 -12.55 1.01
C ALA A 126 -12.95 -13.35 0.08
N TYR A 127 -13.53 -12.71 -0.95
CA TYR A 127 -14.38 -13.38 -1.94
C TYR A 127 -13.65 -14.50 -2.71
N TYR A 128 -12.36 -14.31 -3.00
CA TYR A 128 -11.53 -15.32 -3.65
C TYR A 128 -10.82 -16.28 -2.66
N GLY A 129 -11.11 -16.17 -1.36
CA GLY A 129 -10.45 -16.98 -0.32
C GLY A 129 -8.98 -16.61 -0.08
N VAL A 130 -8.60 -15.35 -0.35
CA VAL A 130 -7.24 -14.82 -0.15
C VAL A 130 -7.16 -14.05 1.17
N GLU A 131 -6.12 -14.33 1.95
CA GLU A 131 -5.90 -13.69 3.25
C GLU A 131 -5.50 -12.22 3.09
N THR A 132 -5.96 -11.36 4.01
CA THR A 132 -5.62 -9.93 4.02
C THR A 132 -4.76 -9.61 5.23
N VAL A 133 -3.51 -9.21 4.98
CA VAL A 133 -2.59 -8.77 6.04
C VAL A 133 -2.46 -7.25 6.01
N ASN A 134 -2.69 -6.61 7.16
CA ASN A 134 -2.43 -5.19 7.34
C ASN A 134 -0.99 -4.95 7.80
N THR A 135 -0.41 -3.84 7.38
CA THR A 135 0.83 -3.26 7.95
C THR A 135 0.59 -1.81 8.35
N VAL A 136 1.45 -1.25 9.21
CA VAL A 136 1.50 0.21 9.36
C VAL A 136 1.99 0.87 8.06
N THR A 137 1.84 2.19 7.95
CA THR A 137 2.13 2.89 6.69
C THR A 137 3.61 2.86 6.36
N GLY A 138 3.95 2.58 5.10
CA GLY A 138 5.30 2.50 4.59
C GLY A 138 5.57 1.13 3.95
N PHE A 139 5.91 1.15 2.67
CA PHE A 139 6.15 -0.08 1.88
C PHE A 139 7.23 -1.01 2.46
N LYS A 140 8.15 -0.50 3.28
CA LYS A 140 9.16 -1.32 3.98
C LYS A 140 8.52 -2.43 4.82
N TYR A 141 7.37 -2.17 5.45
CA TYR A 141 6.68 -3.16 6.29
C TYR A 141 5.99 -4.23 5.43
N ILE A 142 5.52 -3.86 4.24
CA ILE A 142 5.03 -4.81 3.23
C ILE A 142 6.20 -5.70 2.78
N ALA A 143 7.35 -5.12 2.47
CA ALA A 143 8.54 -5.86 2.07
C ALA A 143 9.06 -6.83 3.16
N GLU A 144 9.02 -6.42 4.43
CA GLU A 144 9.34 -7.26 5.58
C GLU A 144 8.42 -8.47 5.66
N LYS A 145 7.09 -8.27 5.52
CA LYS A 145 6.12 -9.38 5.50
C LYS A 145 6.31 -10.32 4.31
N ILE A 146 6.64 -9.77 3.13
CA ILE A 146 6.98 -10.62 1.98
C ILE A 146 8.20 -11.50 2.29
N ALA A 147 9.26 -10.93 2.89
CA ALA A 147 10.45 -11.70 3.25
C ALA A 147 10.16 -12.77 4.31
N GLU A 148 9.31 -12.45 5.30
CA GLU A 148 8.84 -13.40 6.32
C GLU A 148 8.10 -14.59 5.69
N TYR A 149 7.20 -14.34 4.73
CA TYR A 149 6.42 -15.39 4.08
C TYR A 149 7.23 -16.21 3.08
N GLU A 150 8.19 -15.61 2.37
CA GLU A 150 9.14 -16.34 1.53
C GLU A 150 10.04 -17.27 2.37
N GLN A 151 10.39 -16.87 3.59
CA GLN A 151 11.21 -17.69 4.49
C GLN A 151 10.41 -18.80 5.17
N SER A 152 9.21 -18.49 5.67
CA SER A 152 8.37 -19.43 6.41
C SER A 152 7.59 -20.38 5.51
N GLY A 153 7.30 -19.97 4.27
CA GLY A 153 6.36 -20.66 3.37
C GLY A 153 4.90 -20.57 3.81
N ALA A 154 4.57 -19.77 4.83
CA ALA A 154 3.22 -19.69 5.40
C ALA A 154 2.19 -19.22 4.36
N TYR A 155 2.55 -18.19 3.59
CA TYR A 155 1.68 -17.63 2.57
C TYR A 155 2.40 -17.44 1.24
N LYS A 156 1.65 -17.52 0.15
CA LYS A 156 2.08 -17.12 -1.18
C LYS A 156 1.58 -15.71 -1.48
N TYR A 157 2.52 -14.77 -1.55
CA TYR A 157 2.21 -13.38 -1.90
C TYR A 157 1.54 -13.28 -3.27
N LEU A 158 0.47 -12.49 -3.35
CA LEU A 158 -0.29 -12.24 -4.57
C LEU A 158 -0.29 -10.78 -4.98
N PHE A 159 -0.35 -9.85 -4.02
CA PHE A 159 -0.40 -8.41 -4.31
C PHE A 159 -0.14 -7.59 -3.04
N GLY A 160 0.47 -6.42 -3.17
CA GLY A 160 0.64 -5.51 -2.04
C GLY A 160 0.72 -4.06 -2.44
N TYR A 161 0.13 -3.19 -1.63
CA TYR A 161 -0.14 -1.83 -2.06
C TYR A 161 -0.40 -0.83 -0.92
N GLU A 162 -0.29 0.45 -1.26
CA GLU A 162 -0.59 1.60 -0.39
C GLU A 162 -1.56 2.57 -1.09
N GLU A 163 -2.35 3.30 -0.30
CA GLU A 163 -3.30 4.33 -0.74
C GLU A 163 -2.66 5.35 -1.71
N SER A 164 -1.37 5.61 -1.53
CA SER A 164 -0.57 6.62 -2.22
C SER A 164 -0.07 6.26 -3.63
N TYR A 165 -0.81 5.43 -4.38
CA TYR A 165 -0.46 4.90 -5.70
C TYR A 165 0.78 3.99 -5.74
N GLY A 166 1.11 3.38 -4.60
CA GLY A 166 2.19 2.39 -4.50
C GLY A 166 1.66 0.97 -4.65
N TYR A 167 2.25 0.17 -5.54
CA TYR A 167 1.84 -1.21 -5.77
C TYR A 167 3.04 -2.10 -6.08
N LEU A 168 2.90 -3.38 -5.76
CA LEU A 168 3.83 -4.43 -6.11
C LEU A 168 3.04 -5.69 -6.46
N ILE A 169 3.35 -6.28 -7.61
CA ILE A 169 2.69 -7.51 -8.10
C ILE A 169 3.62 -8.70 -7.87
N GLU A 170 4.88 -8.57 -8.30
CA GLU A 170 5.90 -9.61 -8.19
C GLU A 170 7.03 -9.17 -7.25
N THR A 171 7.51 -10.11 -6.45
CA THR A 171 8.36 -9.83 -5.29
C THR A 171 9.86 -9.67 -5.62
N PHE A 172 10.20 -9.60 -6.92
CA PHE A 172 11.58 -9.38 -7.35
C PHE A 172 12.07 -7.95 -7.08
N VAL A 173 11.16 -7.02 -6.75
CA VAL A 173 11.48 -5.73 -6.14
C VAL A 173 10.93 -5.76 -4.70
N ARG A 174 11.60 -5.06 -3.77
CA ARG A 174 11.18 -4.94 -2.36
C ARG A 174 10.63 -3.54 -2.04
N ASP A 175 10.15 -2.89 -3.08
CA ASP A 175 9.55 -1.57 -3.07
C ASP A 175 8.48 -1.57 -4.17
N LYS A 176 7.72 -0.49 -4.26
CA LYS A 176 6.70 -0.30 -5.28
C LYS A 176 7.34 -0.27 -6.67
N ASP A 177 6.63 -0.81 -7.66
CA ASP A 177 7.14 -0.92 -9.03
C ASP A 177 6.04 -0.55 -10.03
N ALA A 178 6.08 0.69 -10.52
CA ALA A 178 5.12 1.19 -11.50
C ALA A 178 5.26 0.51 -12.87
N VAL A 179 6.42 -0.10 -13.18
CA VAL A 179 6.66 -0.76 -14.47
C VAL A 179 5.89 -2.08 -14.54
N GLN A 180 5.94 -2.88 -13.47
CA GLN A 180 5.11 -4.08 -13.34
C GLN A 180 3.63 -3.74 -13.47
N VAL A 181 3.21 -2.67 -12.79
CA VAL A 181 1.82 -2.22 -12.77
C VAL A 181 1.39 -1.73 -14.14
N ALA A 182 2.21 -0.94 -14.84
CA ALA A 182 1.89 -0.44 -16.17
C ALA A 182 1.66 -1.58 -17.17
N LEU A 183 2.51 -2.62 -17.14
CA LEU A 183 2.31 -3.81 -17.97
C LEU A 183 1.00 -4.52 -17.60
N LYS A 184 0.73 -4.70 -16.32
CA LYS A 184 -0.49 -5.38 -15.87
C LYS A 184 -1.75 -4.57 -16.18
N VAL A 185 -1.69 -3.24 -16.12
CA VAL A 185 -2.78 -2.35 -16.52
C VAL A 185 -3.03 -2.45 -18.02
N ALA A 186 -1.99 -2.50 -18.85
CA ALA A 186 -2.16 -2.67 -20.29
C ALA A 186 -2.81 -4.03 -20.64
N GLU A 187 -2.39 -5.09 -19.96
CA GLU A 187 -3.00 -6.42 -20.08
C GLU A 187 -4.47 -6.42 -19.65
N MET A 188 -4.76 -5.86 -18.46
CA MET A 188 -6.12 -5.76 -17.92
C MET A 188 -7.04 -4.91 -18.82
N ALA A 189 -6.55 -3.77 -19.32
CA ALA A 189 -7.30 -2.92 -20.23
C ALA A 189 -7.61 -3.65 -21.54
N SER A 190 -6.64 -4.37 -22.12
CA SER A 190 -6.85 -5.20 -23.30
C SER A 190 -7.88 -6.31 -23.04
N PHE A 191 -7.81 -6.96 -21.88
CA PHE A 191 -8.78 -7.99 -21.49
C PHE A 191 -10.21 -7.43 -21.43
N TYR A 192 -10.45 -6.30 -20.77
CA TYR A 192 -11.79 -5.73 -20.68
C TYR A 192 -12.28 -5.18 -22.02
N GLU A 193 -11.39 -4.59 -22.84
CA GLU A 193 -11.73 -4.10 -24.18
C GLU A 193 -12.23 -5.25 -25.08
N LEU A 194 -11.59 -6.43 -25.01
CA LEU A 194 -12.04 -7.63 -25.73
C LEU A 194 -13.44 -8.12 -25.29
N HIS A 195 -13.89 -7.73 -24.10
CA HIS A 195 -15.23 -7.99 -23.58
C HIS A 195 -16.16 -6.78 -23.73
N GLY A 196 -15.78 -5.77 -24.51
CA GLY A 196 -16.58 -4.58 -24.77
C GLY A 196 -16.75 -3.66 -23.54
N LYS A 197 -15.80 -3.69 -22.60
CA LYS A 197 -15.83 -2.89 -21.37
C LYS A 197 -14.61 -2.00 -21.25
N THR A 198 -14.82 -0.79 -20.77
CA THR A 198 -13.73 0.07 -20.29
C THR A 198 -13.32 -0.32 -18.87
N LEU A 199 -12.20 0.22 -18.38
CA LEU A 199 -11.83 0.07 -16.97
C LEU A 199 -12.81 0.76 -16.00
N LEU A 200 -13.57 1.76 -16.45
CA LEU A 200 -14.63 2.37 -15.65
C LEU A 200 -15.83 1.44 -15.52
N ASP A 201 -16.21 0.74 -16.60
CA ASP A 201 -17.26 -0.28 -16.55
C ASP A 201 -16.86 -1.43 -15.63
N ALA A 202 -15.60 -1.89 -15.72
CA ALA A 202 -15.07 -2.91 -14.84
C ALA A 202 -15.04 -2.46 -13.37
N LEU A 203 -14.76 -1.18 -13.10
CA LEU A 203 -14.78 -0.64 -11.74
C LEU A 203 -16.20 -0.60 -11.19
N GLU A 204 -17.17 -0.23 -12.01
CA GLU A 204 -18.58 -0.24 -11.65
C GLU A 204 -19.08 -1.67 -11.35
N ASP A 205 -18.62 -2.68 -12.08
CA ASP A 205 -18.92 -4.08 -11.77
C ASP A 205 -18.34 -4.50 -10.41
N VAL A 206 -17.10 -4.10 -10.12
CA VAL A 206 -16.47 -4.32 -8.80
C VAL A 206 -17.31 -3.67 -7.70
N TYR A 207 -17.77 -2.43 -7.89
CA TYR A 207 -18.61 -1.76 -6.89
C TYR A 207 -19.97 -2.43 -6.71
N LYS A 208 -20.64 -2.84 -7.79
CA LYS A 208 -21.91 -3.58 -7.69
C LYS A 208 -21.77 -4.89 -6.94
N GLN A 209 -20.61 -5.55 -7.06
CA GLN A 209 -20.36 -6.82 -6.40
C GLN A 209 -19.96 -6.67 -4.92
N PHE A 210 -19.14 -5.67 -4.59
CA PHE A 210 -18.48 -5.56 -3.29
C PHE A 210 -18.92 -4.36 -2.44
N GLY A 211 -19.79 -3.50 -2.97
CA GLY A 211 -20.19 -2.24 -2.37
C GLY A 211 -19.40 -1.06 -2.93
N TYR A 212 -19.95 0.15 -2.77
CA TYR A 212 -19.32 1.38 -3.23
C TYR A 212 -18.42 1.95 -2.15
N TYR A 213 -17.26 2.44 -2.55
CA TYR A 213 -16.23 2.96 -1.64
C TYR A 213 -15.73 4.31 -2.09
N LYS A 214 -15.51 5.20 -1.12
CA LYS A 214 -14.93 6.52 -1.33
C LYS A 214 -13.92 6.81 -0.25
N GLU A 215 -12.74 7.24 -0.64
CA GLU A 215 -11.70 7.65 0.30
C GLU A 215 -11.29 9.10 0.08
N ALA A 216 -10.91 9.75 1.17
CA ALA A 216 -10.38 11.10 1.14
C ALA A 216 -9.17 11.22 2.07
N LEU A 217 -8.29 12.16 1.74
CA LEU A 217 -7.14 12.53 2.56
C LEU A 217 -7.12 14.04 2.72
N ILE A 218 -7.19 14.50 3.97
CA ILE A 218 -7.02 15.90 4.33
C ILE A 218 -5.71 16.04 5.09
N SER A 219 -4.89 17.03 4.73
CA SER A 219 -3.66 17.36 5.46
C SER A 219 -3.81 18.72 6.11
N LYS A 220 -3.65 18.78 7.45
CA LYS A 220 -3.59 20.03 8.20
C LYS A 220 -2.16 20.32 8.61
N VAL A 221 -1.64 21.47 8.19
CA VAL A 221 -0.37 22.01 8.66
C VAL A 221 -0.63 22.84 9.92
N PHE A 222 0.17 22.64 10.95
CA PHE A 222 0.18 23.43 12.16
C PHE A 222 1.33 24.43 12.04
N GLU A 223 0.99 25.68 11.81
CA GLU A 223 1.97 26.73 11.53
C GLU A 223 2.64 27.24 12.81
N GLY A 224 3.85 27.79 12.66
CA GLY A 224 4.59 28.43 13.74
C GLY A 224 5.39 27.45 14.60
N LYS A 225 6.13 28.03 15.56
CA LYS A 225 7.08 27.30 16.41
C LYS A 225 6.38 26.32 17.38
N SER A 226 5.12 26.58 17.74
CA SER A 226 4.29 25.74 18.61
C SER A 226 3.53 24.63 17.89
N GLY A 227 3.57 24.58 16.55
CA GLY A 227 2.69 23.69 15.78
C GLY A 227 2.84 22.19 16.10
N GLN A 228 4.04 21.74 16.45
CA GLN A 228 4.25 20.35 16.89
C GLN A 228 3.60 20.06 18.26
N GLU A 229 3.71 21.00 19.21
CA GLU A 229 3.13 20.85 20.55
C GLU A 229 1.59 20.86 20.47
N GLU A 230 1.02 21.75 19.67
CA GLU A 230 -0.43 21.82 19.42
C GLU A 230 -0.96 20.53 18.78
N MET A 231 -0.25 20.01 17.78
CA MET A 231 -0.60 18.75 17.13
C MET A 231 -0.54 17.58 18.13
N ALA A 232 0.54 17.48 18.92
CA ALA A 232 0.68 16.45 19.94
C ALA A 232 -0.45 16.52 20.99
N ALA A 233 -0.74 17.71 21.50
CA ALA A 233 -1.82 17.92 22.46
C ALA A 233 -3.20 17.55 21.89
N MET A 234 -3.46 17.83 20.61
CA MET A 234 -4.70 17.40 19.93
C MET A 234 -4.81 15.87 19.89
N LEU A 235 -3.75 15.18 19.48
CA LEU A 235 -3.74 13.71 19.44
C LEU A 235 -3.90 13.09 20.83
N ASP A 236 -3.26 13.65 21.85
CA ASP A 236 -3.40 13.19 23.23
C ASP A 236 -4.80 13.43 23.77
N THR A 237 -5.43 14.55 23.41
CA THR A 237 -6.83 14.82 23.76
C THR A 237 -7.75 13.77 23.16
N VAL A 238 -7.58 13.45 21.87
CA VAL A 238 -8.36 12.40 21.18
C VAL A 238 -8.09 11.02 21.79
N ARG A 239 -6.84 10.73 22.19
CA ARG A 239 -6.49 9.44 22.81
C ARG A 239 -7.08 9.28 24.22
N GLN A 240 -7.14 10.35 24.99
CA GLN A 240 -7.70 10.34 26.35
C GLN A 240 -9.22 10.33 26.35
N ASN A 241 -9.84 11.02 25.39
CA ASN A 241 -11.28 11.13 25.26
C ASN A 241 -11.70 10.83 23.80
N PRO A 242 -11.60 9.55 23.37
CA PRO A 242 -11.94 9.20 22.00
C PRO A 242 -13.43 9.46 21.74
N PRO A 243 -13.80 10.03 20.58
CA PRO A 243 -15.20 10.20 20.23
C PRO A 243 -15.91 8.85 20.17
N THR A 244 -17.12 8.79 20.70
CA THR A 244 -18.00 7.61 20.59
C THR A 244 -18.88 7.66 19.34
N GLU A 245 -18.92 8.81 18.67
CA GLU A 245 -19.70 9.05 17.46
C GLU A 245 -18.94 10.00 16.53
N ILE A 246 -18.95 9.74 15.22
CA ILE A 246 -18.39 10.59 14.18
C ILE A 246 -19.44 10.73 13.07
N ALA A 247 -19.80 11.96 12.71
CA ALA A 247 -20.77 12.26 11.67
C ALA A 247 -22.12 11.51 11.81
N GLY A 248 -22.64 11.38 13.04
CA GLY A 248 -23.90 10.68 13.30
C GLY A 248 -23.78 9.15 13.41
N LYS A 249 -22.58 8.59 13.25
CA LYS A 249 -22.31 7.15 13.26
C LYS A 249 -21.53 6.74 14.49
N LYS A 250 -21.94 5.66 15.16
CA LYS A 250 -21.23 5.16 16.33
C LYS A 250 -19.86 4.62 15.98
N VAL A 251 -18.88 4.89 16.83
CA VAL A 251 -17.56 4.26 16.79
C VAL A 251 -17.66 2.89 17.45
N VAL A 252 -17.46 1.82 16.67
CA VAL A 252 -17.52 0.44 17.15
C VAL A 252 -16.16 -0.08 17.62
N LEU A 253 -15.07 0.47 17.07
CA LEU A 253 -13.70 0.11 17.42
C LEU A 253 -12.80 1.34 17.34
N PHE A 254 -11.99 1.55 18.38
CA PHE A 254 -10.93 2.55 18.42
C PHE A 254 -9.57 1.86 18.52
N GLU A 255 -8.72 2.05 17.52
CA GLU A 255 -7.38 1.49 17.43
C GLU A 255 -6.33 2.57 17.70
N ASP A 256 -5.52 2.38 18.74
CA ASP A 256 -4.35 3.21 19.01
C ASP A 256 -3.08 2.39 18.76
N TYR A 257 -2.46 2.66 17.63
CA TYR A 257 -1.26 1.96 17.19
C TYR A 257 -0.02 2.34 18.02
N LEU A 258 -0.07 3.46 18.78
CA LEU A 258 1.04 3.86 19.64
C LEU A 258 1.09 2.98 20.89
N THR A 259 -0.08 2.68 21.44
CA THR A 259 -0.25 1.77 22.58
C THR A 259 -0.44 0.32 22.15
N ALA A 260 -0.53 0.04 20.85
CA ALA A 260 -0.80 -1.27 20.26
C ALA A 260 -2.07 -1.93 20.85
N THR A 261 -3.13 -1.13 21.00
CA THR A 261 -4.39 -1.56 21.63
C THR A 261 -5.58 -1.14 20.78
N ALA A 262 -6.49 -2.08 20.53
CA ALA A 262 -7.82 -1.81 19.99
C ALA A 262 -8.85 -1.88 21.12
N THR A 263 -9.74 -0.90 21.21
CA THR A 263 -10.80 -0.81 22.23
C THR A 263 -12.16 -0.86 21.55
N ALA A 264 -12.95 -1.89 21.83
CA ALA A 264 -14.31 -2.03 21.31
C ALA A 264 -15.28 -1.10 22.03
N ILE A 265 -16.44 -0.84 21.42
CA ILE A 265 -17.53 -0.06 22.04
C ILE A 265 -18.02 -0.63 23.38
N THR A 266 -17.85 -1.92 23.60
CA THR A 266 -18.15 -2.61 24.88
C THR A 266 -17.15 -2.28 25.99
N GLY A 267 -16.01 -1.66 25.65
CA GLY A 267 -14.88 -1.41 26.53
C GLY A 267 -13.80 -2.51 26.50
N ASP A 268 -14.04 -3.60 25.78
CA ASP A 268 -13.08 -4.70 25.65
C ASP A 268 -11.82 -4.23 24.91
N LYS A 269 -10.65 -4.68 25.40
CA LYS A 269 -9.35 -4.33 24.84
C LYS A 269 -8.68 -5.53 24.20
N LEU A 270 -8.22 -5.37 22.97
CA LEU A 270 -7.51 -6.38 22.20
C LEU A 270 -6.11 -5.85 21.81
N PRO A 271 -5.07 -6.71 21.85
CA PRO A 271 -3.75 -6.30 21.38
C PRO A 271 -3.73 -6.14 19.85
N ILE A 272 -2.99 -5.15 19.37
CA ILE A 272 -2.68 -4.98 17.95
C ILE A 272 -1.28 -5.56 17.70
N ASP A 273 -1.20 -6.60 16.88
CA ASP A 273 0.07 -7.25 16.52
C ASP A 273 0.72 -6.57 15.30
N LEU A 274 1.05 -5.29 15.46
CA LEU A 274 1.76 -4.49 14.46
C LEU A 274 2.81 -3.59 15.12
N SER A 275 3.80 -3.17 14.33
CA SER A 275 4.77 -2.17 14.75
C SER A 275 4.06 -0.92 15.29
N LYS A 276 4.54 -0.40 16.42
CA LYS A 276 3.95 0.81 17.01
C LYS A 276 4.19 2.01 16.10
N GLU A 277 3.12 2.75 15.82
CA GLU A 277 3.17 4.06 15.15
C GLU A 277 2.21 5.03 15.84
N ASN A 278 2.49 6.32 15.79
CA ASN A 278 1.56 7.33 16.28
C ASN A 278 0.42 7.49 15.25
N VAL A 279 -0.54 6.56 15.29
CA VAL A 279 -1.74 6.53 14.44
C VAL A 279 -2.92 6.18 15.32
N LEU A 280 -4.01 6.91 15.14
CA LEU A 280 -5.31 6.61 15.72
C LEU A 280 -6.25 6.21 14.59
N LYS A 281 -7.02 5.13 14.72
CA LYS A 281 -8.04 4.73 13.74
C LYS A 281 -9.36 4.44 14.44
N PHE A 282 -10.45 4.88 13.83
CA PHE A 282 -11.82 4.70 14.29
C PHE A 282 -12.57 3.92 13.23
N ILE A 283 -13.19 2.81 13.62
CA ILE A 283 -14.11 2.04 12.77
C ILE A 283 -15.53 2.36 13.22
N LEU A 284 -16.38 2.70 12.26
CA LEU A 284 -17.77 3.09 12.47
C LEU A 284 -18.71 1.91 12.26
N GLU A 285 -19.94 2.01 12.77
CA GLU A 285 -20.93 0.93 12.72
C GLU A 285 -21.38 0.51 11.31
N ASP A 286 -21.14 1.36 10.31
CA ASP A 286 -21.41 1.07 8.89
C ASP A 286 -20.16 0.67 8.10
N GLU A 287 -19.10 0.24 8.79
CA GLU A 287 -17.79 -0.15 8.24
C GLU A 287 -16.96 1.01 7.66
N SER A 288 -17.46 2.24 7.69
CA SER A 288 -16.64 3.43 7.42
C SER A 288 -15.55 3.58 8.48
N TRP A 289 -14.49 4.32 8.16
CA TRP A 289 -13.38 4.53 9.08
C TRP A 289 -12.70 5.87 8.89
N VAL A 290 -12.08 6.34 9.98
CA VAL A 290 -11.26 7.55 10.02
C VAL A 290 -9.91 7.23 10.66
N ALA A 291 -8.81 7.66 10.06
CA ALA A 291 -7.48 7.54 10.67
C ALA A 291 -6.77 8.89 10.77
N ILE A 292 -6.12 9.14 11.91
CA ILE A 292 -5.36 10.34 12.22
C ILE A 292 -3.90 9.94 12.33
N ARG A 293 -3.05 10.54 11.49
CA ARG A 293 -1.62 10.24 11.43
C ARG A 293 -0.79 11.53 11.40
N PRO A 294 -0.18 11.95 12.53
CA PRO A 294 0.84 12.99 12.53
C PRO A 294 2.06 12.59 11.71
N SER A 295 2.67 13.57 11.07
CA SER A 295 4.03 13.46 10.53
C SER A 295 5.03 13.50 11.69
N GLY A 296 6.06 12.65 11.61
CA GLY A 296 7.13 12.62 12.61
C GLY A 296 8.16 13.74 12.44
N THR A 297 8.27 14.32 11.24
CA THR A 297 9.31 15.31 10.90
C THR A 297 8.76 16.71 10.66
N GLU A 298 7.48 16.83 10.33
CA GLU A 298 6.83 18.10 10.00
C GLU A 298 5.63 18.31 10.94
N PRO A 299 5.29 19.55 11.32
CA PRO A 299 4.07 19.84 12.07
C PRO A 299 2.84 19.72 11.15
N LYS A 300 2.59 18.51 10.63
CA LYS A 300 1.52 18.20 9.66
C LYS A 300 0.81 16.94 10.10
N CYS A 301 -0.50 17.00 10.23
CA CYS A 301 -1.34 15.84 10.53
C CYS A 301 -2.19 15.48 9.30
N LYS A 302 -2.24 14.18 9.00
CA LYS A 302 -3.06 13.60 7.93
C LYS A 302 -4.30 12.96 8.53
N TYR A 303 -5.45 13.25 7.94
CA TYR A 303 -6.74 12.65 8.25
C TYR A 303 -7.19 11.87 7.04
N TYR A 304 -7.28 10.56 7.21
CA TYR A 304 -7.73 9.62 6.20
C TYR A 304 -9.17 9.25 6.49
N PHE A 305 -9.97 9.15 5.45
CA PHE A 305 -11.37 8.76 5.52
C PHE A 305 -11.60 7.64 4.52
N GLY A 306 -12.30 6.60 4.93
CA GLY A 306 -12.87 5.59 4.04
C GLY A 306 -14.34 5.41 4.36
N VAL A 307 -15.20 5.64 3.37
CA VAL A 307 -16.66 5.54 3.49
C VAL A 307 -17.11 4.43 2.57
N THR A 308 -18.13 3.69 2.99
CA THR A 308 -18.80 2.68 2.18
C THR A 308 -20.30 2.95 2.07
N GLY A 309 -20.92 2.46 1.00
CA GLY A 309 -22.36 2.55 0.78
C GLY A 309 -22.84 1.52 -0.24
N GLU A 310 -24.16 1.38 -0.33
CA GLU A 310 -24.83 0.49 -1.29
C GLU A 310 -24.92 1.12 -2.70
N SER A 311 -24.63 2.42 -2.81
CA SER A 311 -24.58 3.14 -4.07
C SER A 311 -23.51 4.22 -4.07
N ALA A 312 -23.09 4.69 -5.25
CA ALA A 312 -22.16 5.80 -5.38
C ALA A 312 -22.68 7.10 -4.73
N GLY A 313 -24.01 7.30 -4.73
CA GLY A 313 -24.67 8.43 -4.08
C GLY A 313 -24.53 8.36 -2.57
N GLN A 314 -24.88 7.23 -1.97
CA GLN A 314 -24.78 7.02 -0.53
C GLN A 314 -23.34 7.08 -0.03
N ALA A 315 -22.37 6.51 -0.75
CA ALA A 315 -20.96 6.61 -0.38
C ALA A 315 -20.39 8.03 -0.54
N SER A 316 -21.11 8.93 -1.22
CA SER A 316 -20.69 10.32 -1.43
C SER A 316 -21.29 11.31 -0.44
N GLU A 317 -22.41 10.97 0.19
CA GLU A 317 -23.08 11.72 1.25
C GLU A 317 -22.31 11.64 2.57
#